data_AF-A0A2X0QTJ1-F1
#
_entry.id   AF-A0A2X0QTJ1-F1
#
_cell.length_a   1.000
_cell.length_b   1.000
_cell.length_c   1.000
_cell.angle_alpha   90.00
_cell.angle_beta   90.00
_cell.angle_gamma   90.00
#
_symmetry.space_group_name_H-M   'P 1'
#
loop_
_entity.id
_entity.type
_entity.pdbx_description
1 polymer ?
#
loop_
_entity_poly.entity_id
_entity_poly.type
_entity_poly.pdbx_seq_one_letter_code
_entity_poly.pdbx_strand_id
1 'polypeptide(L)'
;MTPWNPTVFNKNIPKECQDRIASFQQEGHKILCIAFPAEGGNRWSLITNRGFFNRGIPDECHDKMREFHKAGEKVVWVAFPPAGGNRWSVITDKGFFNRNIPDECHDKMQEFHKAGNRMISVSFPPAGGNRWSVITASTFFNRGIPDECHDKMREFHQKGEKVISVGFPFAGGTRYTIITRNGEFFNRNSPGGCHRVMRAMSNSGVGQLAMVGFHPSGAYVIVSDADPAGKPQPALTNNGKTFSIDDYAANLKAQLDSKTCKYGFMVRYKSAMRAWAAGPKRTADNPPEQRFSVFHWFNPASVTKTITAVALLHVIHKKGLTIEEKIYKWLPKAWNIPDSFKTISVKELLHHTSGIRSGVLTYDELKDMVEAGINLKDKKVPEYQNTNYALARIVVAYLNGHKSSNADQASATAQNFIKYCQANIFDPLGIPGVEWKPDADDPTEFYPNPPGDSAGTSYGDWSLRPGSAGVHLSLAELSLFVAKLADTDVLLPQAIRTQMDNEGLGLGKHGSGKGEYYSKGGYFPGRKNGGAELHSVIAKYTNGVQLALVYNGDSATAQFDMEKAYNDAWK
;
A
#
# COMPACT_ATOMS: atom_id res chain seq x y z
N MET A 1 21.21 6.23 12.32
CA MET A 1 20.65 5.98 10.97
C MET A 1 19.31 6.68 10.88
N THR A 2 19.08 7.51 9.87
CA THR A 2 17.75 8.09 9.63
C THR A 2 16.86 6.97 9.08
N PRO A 3 15.75 6.60 9.73
CA PRO A 3 14.84 5.61 9.18
C PRO A 3 14.36 6.07 7.79
N TRP A 4 14.23 5.14 6.83
CA TRP A 4 13.62 5.44 5.54
C TRP A 4 12.22 5.99 5.81
N ASN A 5 11.95 7.18 5.26
CA ASN A 5 10.75 7.92 5.55
C ASN A 5 9.76 7.76 4.39
N PRO A 6 8.76 6.85 4.48
CA PRO A 6 7.72 6.68 3.46
C PRO A 6 6.76 7.89 3.32
N THR A 7 7.16 9.08 3.80
CA THR A 7 6.32 10.28 3.76
C THR A 7 5.99 10.77 2.37
N VAL A 8 6.77 10.38 1.35
CA VAL A 8 6.55 10.81 -0.03
C VAL A 8 6.44 9.59 -0.94
N PHE A 9 5.36 9.55 -1.72
CA PHE A 9 5.19 8.62 -2.83
C PHE A 9 5.06 9.42 -4.11
N ASN A 10 5.72 8.98 -5.18
CA ASN A 10 5.57 9.58 -6.49
C ASN A 10 5.35 8.51 -7.57
N LYS A 11 4.62 8.86 -8.62
CA LYS A 11 4.43 8.05 -9.83
C LYS A 11 4.77 8.88 -11.05
N ASN A 12 5.75 8.43 -11.83
CA ASN A 12 6.12 8.97 -13.15
C ASN A 12 6.48 10.47 -13.19
N ILE A 13 6.88 11.07 -12.07
CA ILE A 13 7.43 12.44 -12.07
C ILE A 13 8.85 12.43 -12.68
N PRO A 14 9.41 13.58 -13.12
CA PRO A 14 10.75 13.62 -13.70
C PRO A 14 11.81 12.96 -12.79
N LYS A 15 12.72 12.17 -13.37
CA LYS A 15 13.74 11.40 -12.63
C LYS A 15 14.56 12.27 -11.68
N GLU A 16 14.98 13.44 -12.13
CA GLU A 16 15.72 14.41 -11.31
C GLU A 16 14.91 14.85 -10.07
N CYS A 17 13.59 15.01 -10.22
CA CYS A 17 12.71 15.32 -9.09
C CYS A 17 12.66 14.16 -8.09
N GLN A 18 12.55 12.92 -8.57
CA GLN A 18 12.58 11.73 -7.72
C GLN A 18 13.87 11.63 -6.91
N ASP A 19 15.02 11.83 -7.58
CA ASP A 19 16.34 11.77 -6.95
C ASP A 19 16.52 12.86 -5.91
N ARG A 20 16.03 14.08 -6.19
CA ARG A 20 16.11 15.18 -5.23
C ARG A 20 15.22 14.97 -4.01
N ILE A 21 14.00 14.44 -4.19
CA ILE A 21 13.15 14.02 -3.06
C ILE A 21 13.89 13.00 -2.20
N ALA A 22 14.49 11.98 -2.81
CA ALA A 22 15.22 10.95 -2.09
C ALA A 22 16.43 11.50 -1.30
N SER A 23 17.23 12.40 -1.88
CA SER A 23 18.36 13.04 -1.18
C SER A 23 17.87 13.85 0.02
N PHE A 24 16.83 14.66 -0.14
CA PHE A 24 16.25 15.43 0.97
C PHE A 24 15.68 14.55 2.08
N GLN A 25 15.05 13.42 1.75
CA GLN A 25 14.59 12.46 2.76
C GLN A 25 15.76 11.85 3.54
N GLN A 26 16.88 11.53 2.87
CA GLN A 26 18.09 11.02 3.53
C GLN A 26 18.74 12.06 4.46
N GLU A 27 18.72 13.33 4.05
CA GLU A 27 19.20 14.49 4.82
C GLU A 27 18.24 14.89 5.98
N GLY A 28 17.08 14.22 6.10
CA GLY A 28 16.10 14.46 7.16
C GLY A 28 15.23 15.70 6.96
N HIS A 29 15.08 16.16 5.72
CA HIS A 29 14.15 17.23 5.37
C HIS A 29 12.71 16.71 5.41
N LYS A 30 11.78 17.57 5.85
CA LYS A 30 10.34 17.38 5.67
C LYS A 30 9.90 18.11 4.43
N ILE A 31 9.33 17.38 3.47
CA ILE A 31 8.77 17.98 2.26
C ILE A 31 7.45 18.66 2.60
N LEU A 32 7.28 19.92 2.17
CA LEU A 32 6.08 20.73 2.44
C LEU A 32 5.19 20.86 1.20
N CYS A 33 5.81 21.11 0.04
CA CYS A 33 5.10 21.36 -1.21
C CYS A 33 5.94 20.89 -2.40
N ILE A 34 5.30 20.27 -3.38
CA ILE A 34 5.89 20.00 -4.70
C ILE A 34 4.92 20.51 -5.76
N ALA A 35 5.38 21.40 -6.62
CA ALA A 35 4.55 22.01 -7.65
C ALA A 35 5.18 21.87 -9.03
N PHE A 36 4.33 21.70 -10.04
CA PHE A 36 4.73 21.49 -11.43
C PHE A 36 4.15 22.62 -12.30
N PRO A 37 4.98 23.39 -13.03
CA PRO A 37 4.50 24.32 -14.04
C PRO A 37 3.69 23.62 -15.13
N ALA A 38 2.78 24.37 -15.76
CA ALA A 38 1.81 23.85 -16.72
C ALA A 38 2.44 23.29 -18.00
N GLU A 39 3.64 23.77 -18.33
CA GLU A 39 4.46 23.34 -19.46
C GLU A 39 4.93 21.89 -19.34
N GLY A 40 4.90 21.31 -18.14
CA GLY A 40 5.33 19.95 -17.87
C GLY A 40 6.82 19.71 -18.14
N GLY A 41 7.17 18.46 -18.46
CA GLY A 41 8.55 18.02 -18.63
C GLY A 41 9.36 18.06 -17.33
N ASN A 42 10.66 18.27 -17.41
CA ASN A 42 11.52 18.39 -16.22
C ASN A 42 11.43 19.81 -15.62
N ARG A 43 10.24 20.19 -15.13
CA ARG A 43 9.97 21.49 -14.50
C ARG A 43 9.21 21.29 -13.20
N TRP A 44 9.77 21.78 -12.09
CA TRP A 44 9.20 21.56 -10.75
C TRP A 44 9.86 22.47 -9.71
N SER A 45 9.14 22.70 -8.62
CA SER A 45 9.67 23.32 -7.40
C SER A 45 9.37 22.43 -6.19
N LEU A 46 10.37 22.22 -5.35
CA LEU A 46 10.35 21.35 -4.17
C LEU A 46 10.67 22.19 -2.94
N ILE A 47 9.69 22.31 -2.04
CA ILE A 47 9.78 23.09 -0.80
C ILE A 47 9.92 22.13 0.38
N THR A 48 10.85 22.44 1.28
CA THR A 48 11.10 21.68 2.51
C THR A 48 11.10 22.60 3.73
N ASN A 49 11.05 22.02 4.93
CA ASN A 49 11.18 22.76 6.18
C ASN A 49 12.56 23.45 6.38
N ARG A 50 13.56 23.17 5.53
CA ARG A 50 14.92 23.73 5.63
C ARG A 50 15.31 24.60 4.42
N GLY A 51 14.47 24.68 3.39
CA GLY A 51 14.81 25.39 2.14
C GLY A 51 14.06 24.82 0.95
N PHE A 52 14.49 25.16 -0.27
CA PHE A 52 13.82 24.76 -1.51
C PHE A 52 14.81 24.37 -2.61
N PHE A 53 14.32 23.69 -3.64
CA PHE A 53 15.03 23.42 -4.88
C PHE A 53 14.10 23.62 -6.07
N ASN A 54 14.59 24.29 -7.11
CA ASN A 54 13.80 24.65 -8.29
C ASN A 54 14.49 24.14 -9.55
N ARG A 55 13.70 23.61 -10.48
CA ARG A 55 14.15 23.19 -11.81
C ARG A 55 13.18 23.70 -12.86
N GLY A 56 13.69 24.48 -13.81
CA GLY A 56 12.92 24.89 -14.99
C GLY A 56 11.64 25.68 -14.70
N ILE A 57 11.60 26.41 -13.58
CA ILE A 57 10.53 27.37 -13.25
C ILE A 57 10.91 28.78 -13.74
N PRO A 58 10.00 29.78 -13.74
CA PRO A 58 10.37 31.16 -14.08
C PRO A 58 11.51 31.70 -13.19
N ASP A 59 12.51 32.34 -13.80
CA ASP A 59 13.68 32.85 -13.07
C ASP A 59 13.30 33.84 -11.97
N GLU A 60 12.32 34.71 -12.24
CA GLU A 60 11.79 35.67 -11.26
C GLU A 60 11.19 34.97 -10.03
N CYS A 61 10.54 33.82 -10.23
CA CYS A 61 10.00 33.02 -9.12
C CYS A 61 11.13 32.48 -8.25
N HIS A 62 12.18 31.93 -8.87
CA HIS A 62 13.35 31.43 -8.15
C HIS A 62 14.05 32.56 -7.38
N ASP A 63 14.26 33.70 -8.00
CA ASP A 63 14.88 34.88 -7.38
C ASP A 63 14.08 35.38 -6.19
N LYS A 64 12.75 35.45 -6.32
CA LYS A 64 11.90 35.87 -5.22
C LYS A 64 11.94 34.91 -4.04
N MET A 65 11.96 33.60 -4.30
CA MET A 65 12.14 32.61 -3.23
C MET A 65 13.51 32.74 -2.54
N ARG A 66 14.58 33.08 -3.28
CA ARG A 66 15.90 33.36 -2.69
C ARG A 66 15.89 34.61 -1.84
N GLU A 67 15.21 35.67 -2.27
CA GLU A 67 15.04 36.90 -1.50
C GLU A 67 14.36 36.61 -0.16
N PHE A 68 13.25 35.87 -0.17
CA PHE A 68 12.56 35.46 1.05
C PHE A 68 13.44 34.64 1.98
N HIS A 69 14.18 33.67 1.44
CA HIS A 69 15.09 32.87 2.24
C HIS A 69 16.20 33.71 2.89
N LYS A 70 16.79 34.66 2.16
CA LYS A 70 17.80 35.60 2.68
C LYS A 70 17.21 36.52 3.77
N ALA A 71 15.94 36.87 3.66
CA ALA A 71 15.20 37.64 4.67
C ALA A 71 14.77 36.79 5.89
N GLY A 72 15.14 35.51 5.93
CA GLY A 72 14.78 34.59 7.02
C GLY A 72 13.31 34.18 7.02
N GLU A 73 12.59 34.37 5.90
CA GLU A 73 11.24 33.85 5.70
C GLU A 73 11.27 32.41 5.23
N LYS A 74 10.32 31.61 5.72
CA LYS A 74 10.17 30.21 5.33
C LYS A 74 9.15 30.13 4.23
N VAL A 75 9.58 29.80 3.01
CA VAL A 75 8.65 29.45 1.93
C VAL A 75 7.92 28.16 2.33
N VAL A 76 6.59 28.18 2.26
CA VAL A 76 5.74 27.03 2.64
C VAL A 76 4.95 26.47 1.46
N TRP A 77 4.66 27.30 0.45
CA TRP A 77 3.87 26.88 -0.72
C TRP A 77 4.29 27.65 -1.97
N VAL A 78 4.19 26.99 -3.11
CA VAL A 78 4.35 27.60 -4.43
C VAL A 78 3.33 26.98 -5.38
N ALA A 79 2.74 27.79 -6.26
CA ALA A 79 1.76 27.34 -7.23
C ALA A 79 1.94 28.05 -8.58
N PHE A 80 1.64 27.31 -9.65
CA PHE A 80 1.75 27.78 -11.03
C PHE A 80 0.36 27.72 -11.70
N PRO A 81 -0.21 28.85 -12.17
CA PRO A 81 -1.43 28.84 -12.96
C PRO A 81 -1.27 28.05 -14.27
N PRO A 82 -2.35 27.42 -14.78
CA PRO A 82 -2.27 26.51 -15.92
C PRO A 82 -1.95 27.18 -17.26
N ALA A 83 -2.01 28.52 -17.34
CA ALA A 83 -1.60 29.26 -18.54
C ALA A 83 -0.07 29.27 -18.76
N GLY A 84 0.72 28.76 -17.79
CA GLY A 84 2.18 28.69 -17.88
C GLY A 84 2.86 30.06 -17.93
N GLY A 85 4.12 30.09 -18.34
CA GLY A 85 4.95 31.28 -18.45
C GLY A 85 5.33 31.89 -17.10
N ASN A 86 5.61 33.20 -17.07
CA ASN A 86 5.93 33.91 -15.84
C ASN A 86 4.67 34.20 -15.00
N ARG A 87 4.00 33.15 -14.52
CA ARG A 87 2.79 33.19 -13.69
C ARG A 87 2.98 32.27 -12.50
N TRP A 88 2.89 32.80 -11.29
CA TRP A 88 3.17 32.03 -10.07
C TRP A 88 2.71 32.77 -8.82
N SER A 89 2.56 32.01 -7.73
CA SER A 89 2.34 32.51 -6.38
C SER A 89 3.27 31.78 -5.41
N VAL A 90 3.90 32.52 -4.50
CA VAL A 90 4.75 32.02 -3.42
C VAL A 90 4.16 32.47 -2.09
N ILE A 91 3.97 31.54 -1.16
CA ILE A 91 3.50 31.80 0.20
C ILE A 91 4.64 31.51 1.18
N THR A 92 4.86 32.41 2.12
CA THR A 92 5.81 32.25 3.23
C THR A 92 5.08 32.13 4.56
N ASP A 93 5.82 31.89 5.64
CA ASP A 93 5.30 31.97 7.00
C ASP A 93 4.90 33.39 7.43
N LYS A 94 5.33 34.43 6.71
CA LYS A 94 5.01 35.84 7.01
C LYS A 94 4.05 36.50 6.03
N GLY A 95 3.98 36.04 4.78
CA GLY A 95 3.19 36.70 3.73
C GLY A 95 3.12 35.92 2.43
N PHE A 96 3.05 36.63 1.31
CA PHE A 96 3.03 36.03 -0.03
C PHE A 96 3.52 37.02 -1.10
N PHE A 97 3.81 36.49 -2.28
CA PHE A 97 4.04 37.27 -3.49
C PHE A 97 3.38 36.59 -4.69
N ASN A 98 2.76 37.38 -5.57
CA ASN A 98 2.06 36.89 -6.75
C ASN A 98 2.59 37.59 -8.00
N ARG A 99 2.70 36.83 -9.08
CA ARG A 99 3.04 37.34 -10.41
C ARG A 99 2.04 36.79 -11.42
N ASN A 100 1.34 37.70 -12.13
CA ASN A 100 0.46 37.39 -13.26
C ASN A 100 -0.56 36.26 -12.98
N ILE A 101 -1.13 36.27 -11.77
CA ILE A 101 -2.29 35.44 -11.41
C ILE A 101 -3.58 36.27 -11.60
N PRO A 102 -4.79 35.68 -11.52
CA PRO A 102 -6.03 36.47 -11.57
C PRO A 102 -6.05 37.57 -10.50
N ASP A 103 -6.38 38.80 -10.88
CA ASP A 103 -6.37 39.97 -9.98
C ASP A 103 -7.24 39.74 -8.75
N GLU A 104 -8.44 39.16 -8.93
CA GLU A 104 -9.35 38.82 -7.82
C GLU A 104 -8.70 37.85 -6.82
N CYS A 105 -7.86 36.92 -7.29
CA CYS A 105 -7.13 36.02 -6.41
C CYS A 105 -6.09 36.79 -5.58
N HIS A 106 -5.37 37.72 -6.20
CA HIS A 106 -4.39 38.55 -5.51
C HIS A 106 -5.05 39.45 -4.46
N ASP A 107 -6.15 40.11 -4.81
CA ASP A 107 -6.91 40.98 -3.91
C ASP A 107 -7.46 40.19 -2.72
N LYS A 108 -7.98 38.98 -2.96
CA LYS A 108 -8.45 38.12 -1.86
C LYS A 108 -7.32 37.67 -0.95
N MET A 109 -6.15 37.33 -1.49
CA MET A 109 -4.98 37.00 -0.68
C MET A 109 -4.51 38.21 0.15
N GLN A 110 -4.55 39.42 -0.41
CA GLN A 110 -4.25 40.66 0.33
C GLN A 110 -5.25 40.91 1.46
N GLU A 111 -6.55 40.74 1.19
CA GLU A 111 -7.61 40.87 2.18
C GLU A 111 -7.36 39.94 3.37
N PHE A 112 -7.09 38.66 3.10
CA PHE A 112 -6.78 37.69 4.15
C PHE A 112 -5.52 38.02 4.93
N HIS A 113 -4.45 38.45 4.24
CA HIS A 113 -3.22 38.84 4.91
C HIS A 113 -3.42 40.06 5.83
N LYS A 114 -4.12 41.10 5.37
CA LYS A 114 -4.47 42.28 6.18
C LYS A 114 -5.35 41.93 7.38
N ALA A 115 -6.22 40.92 7.24
CA ALA A 115 -7.03 40.40 8.34
C ALA A 115 -6.27 39.48 9.30
N GLY A 116 -4.96 39.27 9.12
CA GLY A 116 -4.13 38.42 9.97
C GLY A 116 -4.32 36.91 9.74
N ASN A 117 -5.03 36.51 8.66
CA ASN A 117 -5.20 35.10 8.33
C ASN A 117 -3.93 34.57 7.67
N ARG A 118 -3.19 33.72 8.40
CA ARG A 118 -1.99 33.06 7.86
C ARG A 118 -2.37 32.16 6.69
N MET A 119 -1.81 32.41 5.52
CA MET A 119 -2.06 31.59 4.33
C MET A 119 -1.37 30.23 4.42
N ILE A 120 -2.01 29.23 3.83
CA ILE A 120 -1.55 27.83 3.84
C ILE A 120 -1.23 27.36 2.43
N SER A 121 -2.18 27.52 1.51
CA SER A 121 -2.01 27.07 0.12
C SER A 121 -2.88 27.87 -0.84
N VAL A 122 -2.43 27.93 -2.09
CA VAL A 122 -3.23 28.43 -3.22
C VAL A 122 -3.13 27.43 -4.37
N SER A 123 -4.24 27.21 -5.07
CA SER A 123 -4.35 26.22 -6.15
C SER A 123 -5.16 26.76 -7.32
N PHE A 124 -4.77 26.37 -8.54
CA PHE A 124 -5.40 26.81 -9.78
C PHE A 124 -5.91 25.60 -10.58
N PRO A 125 -7.23 25.47 -10.83
CA PRO A 125 -7.77 24.41 -11.68
C PRO A 125 -7.24 24.52 -13.11
N PRO A 126 -7.03 23.40 -13.83
CA PRO A 126 -6.40 23.39 -15.16
C PRO A 126 -7.20 24.12 -16.25
N ALA A 127 -8.50 24.35 -16.05
CA ALA A 127 -9.32 25.14 -16.97
C ALA A 127 -8.89 26.62 -17.07
N GLY A 128 -8.04 27.10 -16.15
CA GLY A 128 -7.46 28.45 -16.20
C GLY A 128 -8.48 29.57 -16.04
N GLY A 129 -8.09 30.78 -16.46
CA GLY A 129 -8.89 31.99 -16.26
C GLY A 129 -9.00 32.39 -14.78
N ASN A 130 -10.11 33.04 -14.42
CA ASN A 130 -10.39 33.43 -13.03
C ASN A 130 -10.94 32.24 -12.22
N ARG A 131 -10.10 31.22 -12.02
CA ARG A 131 -10.43 30.00 -11.27
C ARG A 131 -9.30 29.68 -10.29
N TRP A 132 -9.61 29.60 -9.00
CA TRP A 132 -8.61 29.44 -7.94
C TRP A 132 -9.26 29.07 -6.60
N SER A 133 -8.44 28.53 -5.69
CA SER A 133 -8.79 28.27 -4.31
C SER A 133 -7.67 28.79 -3.42
N VAL A 134 -7.99 29.63 -2.44
CA VAL A 134 -7.06 30.12 -1.40
C VAL A 134 -7.48 29.54 -0.06
N ILE A 135 -6.55 28.89 0.62
CA ILE A 135 -6.75 28.27 1.93
C ILE A 135 -5.84 28.97 2.95
N THR A 136 -6.42 29.33 4.09
CA THR A 136 -5.74 29.95 5.23
C THR A 136 -5.85 29.06 6.47
N ALA A 137 -5.21 29.46 7.57
CA ALA A 137 -5.23 28.69 8.81
C ALA A 137 -6.63 28.63 9.48
N SER A 138 -7.54 29.52 9.10
CA SER A 138 -8.86 29.71 9.72
C SER A 138 -10.03 29.53 8.74
N THR A 139 -9.85 29.83 7.45
CA THR A 139 -10.91 29.82 6.43
C THR A 139 -10.36 29.55 5.02
N PHE A 140 -11.24 29.46 4.02
CA PHE A 140 -10.88 29.36 2.61
C PHE A 140 -11.81 30.21 1.74
N PHE A 141 -11.38 30.50 0.51
CA PHE A 141 -12.21 31.12 -0.52
C PHE A 141 -11.95 30.47 -1.87
N ASN A 142 -13.04 30.19 -2.60
CA ASN A 142 -12.99 29.50 -3.88
C ASN A 142 -13.68 30.33 -4.95
N ARG A 143 -13.06 30.39 -6.14
CA ARG A 143 -13.64 31.02 -7.33
C ARG A 143 -13.56 30.03 -8.48
N GLY A 144 -14.71 29.73 -9.10
CA GLY A 144 -14.78 28.94 -10.34
C GLY A 144 -14.16 27.54 -10.27
N ILE A 145 -14.18 26.90 -9.10
CA ILE A 145 -13.83 25.48 -8.93
C ILE A 145 -15.09 24.60 -9.04
N PRO A 146 -15.00 23.27 -9.15
CA PRO A 146 -16.18 22.40 -9.14
C PRO A 146 -17.04 22.61 -7.88
N ASP A 147 -18.35 22.77 -8.04
CA ASP A 147 -19.27 23.07 -6.92
C ASP A 147 -19.18 22.04 -5.79
N GLU A 148 -19.13 20.76 -6.13
CA GLU A 148 -18.98 19.69 -5.14
C GLU A 148 -17.66 19.82 -4.34
N CYS A 149 -16.59 20.28 -4.98
CA CYS A 149 -15.33 20.52 -4.27
C CYS A 149 -15.52 21.62 -3.22
N HIS A 150 -16.22 22.70 -3.56
CA HIS A 150 -16.53 23.76 -2.61
C HIS A 150 -17.43 23.25 -1.48
N ASP A 151 -18.48 22.49 -1.80
CA ASP A 151 -19.38 21.89 -0.82
C ASP A 151 -18.65 20.97 0.16
N LYS A 152 -17.75 20.12 -0.34
CA LYS A 152 -16.95 19.22 0.49
C LYS A 152 -15.98 19.98 1.39
N MET A 153 -15.36 21.05 0.90
CA MET A 153 -14.52 21.92 1.74
C MET A 153 -15.35 22.59 2.85
N ARG A 154 -16.58 23.03 2.55
CA ARG A 154 -17.50 23.58 3.56
C ARG A 154 -17.91 22.53 4.59
N GLU A 155 -18.22 21.31 4.14
CA GLU A 155 -18.59 20.19 5.01
C GLU A 155 -17.46 19.87 6.00
N PHE A 156 -16.20 19.80 5.53
CA PHE A 156 -15.05 19.63 6.43
C PHE A 156 -14.94 20.76 7.44
N HIS A 157 -15.04 22.02 6.99
CA HIS A 157 -14.97 23.17 7.88
C HIS A 157 -16.08 23.16 8.95
N GLN A 158 -17.32 22.80 8.57
CA GLN A 158 -18.45 22.68 9.50
C GLN A 158 -18.26 21.56 10.53
N LYS A 159 -17.51 20.52 10.19
CA LYS A 159 -17.10 19.44 11.11
C LYS A 159 -15.93 19.82 12.02
N GLY A 160 -15.39 21.03 11.89
CA GLY A 160 -14.20 21.48 12.61
C GLY A 160 -12.88 21.01 12.01
N GLU A 161 -12.91 20.34 10.85
CA GLU A 161 -11.71 19.96 10.12
C GLU A 161 -11.08 21.16 9.40
N LYS A 162 -9.75 21.22 9.41
CA LYS A 162 -9.01 22.30 8.75
C LYS A 162 -8.52 21.83 7.40
N VAL A 163 -9.15 22.28 6.32
CA VAL A 163 -8.63 22.06 4.96
C VAL A 163 -7.26 22.72 4.85
N ILE A 164 -6.26 22.00 4.34
CA ILE A 164 -4.88 22.49 4.19
C ILE A 164 -4.38 22.45 2.75
N SER A 165 -5.04 21.69 1.87
CA SER A 165 -4.64 21.56 0.48
C SER A 165 -5.83 21.14 -0.37
N VAL A 166 -5.89 21.69 -1.59
CA VAL A 166 -6.73 21.19 -2.67
C VAL A 166 -5.87 21.05 -3.94
N GLY A 167 -5.90 19.87 -4.56
CA GLY A 167 -5.17 19.58 -5.79
C GLY A 167 -6.11 19.29 -6.94
N PHE A 168 -5.77 19.78 -8.13
CA PHE A 168 -6.55 19.56 -9.36
C PHE A 168 -5.70 18.79 -10.39
N PRO A 169 -6.04 17.55 -10.74
CA PRO A 169 -5.38 16.82 -11.81
C PRO A 169 -5.49 17.58 -13.15
N PHE A 170 -4.39 17.65 -13.91
CA PHE A 170 -4.32 18.40 -15.17
C PHE A 170 -5.29 17.92 -16.26
N ALA A 171 -5.78 16.67 -16.19
CA ALA A 171 -6.86 16.17 -17.05
C ALA A 171 -8.17 16.98 -16.92
N GLY A 172 -8.31 17.81 -15.88
CA GLY A 172 -9.40 18.78 -15.74
C GLY A 172 -10.77 18.18 -15.43
N GLY A 173 -11.83 18.91 -15.79
CA GLY A 173 -13.22 18.53 -15.47
C GLY A 173 -13.53 18.63 -13.98
N THR A 174 -14.27 17.65 -13.46
CA THR A 174 -14.71 17.57 -12.06
C THR A 174 -13.68 16.89 -11.14
N ARG A 175 -12.41 16.82 -11.55
CA ARG A 175 -11.36 16.08 -10.83
C ARG A 175 -10.72 16.95 -9.75
N TYR A 176 -10.71 16.48 -8.51
CA TYR A 176 -10.06 17.19 -7.40
C TYR A 176 -9.73 16.28 -6.22
N THR A 177 -8.78 16.70 -5.41
CA THR A 177 -8.38 16.09 -4.14
C THR A 177 -8.36 17.15 -3.06
N ILE A 178 -9.09 16.96 -1.96
CA ILE A 178 -9.07 17.81 -0.76
C ILE A 178 -8.36 17.05 0.35
N ILE A 179 -7.47 17.73 1.09
CA ILE A 179 -6.78 17.19 2.26
C ILE A 179 -6.97 18.13 3.45
N THR A 180 -7.22 17.54 4.62
CA THR A 180 -7.35 18.23 5.90
C THR A 180 -6.11 18.02 6.78
N ARG A 181 -5.94 18.89 7.78
CA ARG A 181 -4.85 18.85 8.75
C ARG A 181 -4.78 17.52 9.50
N ASN A 182 -5.91 16.88 9.80
CA ASN A 182 -5.93 15.62 10.53
C ASN A 182 -5.66 14.40 9.63
N GLY A 183 -5.43 14.62 8.33
CA GLY A 183 -5.17 13.57 7.35
C GLY A 183 -6.43 13.00 6.70
N GLU A 184 -7.63 13.49 7.04
CA GLU A 184 -8.82 13.18 6.25
C GLU A 184 -8.71 13.78 4.85
N PHE A 185 -9.27 13.08 3.86
CA PHE A 185 -9.24 13.53 2.48
C PHE A 185 -10.50 13.11 1.71
N PHE A 186 -10.74 13.82 0.61
CA PHE A 186 -11.78 13.47 -0.35
C PHE A 186 -11.22 13.55 -1.77
N ASN A 187 -11.46 12.52 -2.58
CA ASN A 187 -11.06 12.48 -3.99
C ASN A 187 -12.31 12.34 -4.86
N ARG A 188 -12.41 13.19 -5.89
CA ARG A 188 -13.37 13.02 -6.98
C ARG A 188 -12.59 12.76 -8.25
N ASN A 189 -12.78 11.57 -8.85
CA ASN A 189 -12.19 11.21 -10.14
C ASN A 189 -10.66 11.44 -10.24
N SER A 190 -9.95 11.43 -9.11
CA SER A 190 -8.49 11.44 -9.05
C SER A 190 -7.94 10.12 -9.61
N PRO A 191 -6.68 10.08 -10.12
CA PRO A 191 -6.10 8.84 -10.64
C PRO A 191 -6.25 7.67 -9.64
N GLY A 192 -6.70 6.50 -10.10
CA GLY A 192 -7.02 5.37 -9.22
C GLY A 192 -5.84 4.96 -8.31
N GLY A 193 -4.64 4.87 -8.88
CA GLY A 193 -3.40 4.63 -8.12
C GLY A 193 -3.08 5.72 -7.09
N CYS A 194 -3.46 6.98 -7.35
CA CYS A 194 -3.29 8.08 -6.39
C CYS A 194 -4.23 7.90 -5.20
N HIS A 195 -5.53 7.66 -5.46
CA HIS A 195 -6.51 7.41 -4.41
C HIS A 195 -6.13 6.22 -3.53
N ARG A 196 -5.68 5.13 -4.15
CA ARG A 196 -5.22 3.94 -3.44
C ARG A 196 -4.04 4.24 -2.51
N VAL A 197 -2.98 4.90 -3.00
CA VAL A 197 -1.81 5.20 -2.16
C VAL A 197 -2.18 6.16 -1.03
N MET A 198 -3.05 7.14 -1.27
CA MET A 198 -3.56 8.01 -0.20
C MET A 198 -4.30 7.22 0.88
N ARG A 199 -5.15 6.25 0.51
CA ARG A 199 -5.79 5.32 1.46
C ARG A 199 -4.75 4.49 2.22
N ALA A 200 -3.79 3.90 1.51
CA ALA A 200 -2.74 3.09 2.11
C ALA A 200 -1.93 3.91 3.13
N MET A 201 -1.49 5.13 2.79
CA MET A 201 -0.79 6.03 3.71
C MET A 201 -1.61 6.35 4.96
N SER A 202 -2.88 6.73 4.77
CA SER A 202 -3.78 7.13 5.85
C SER A 202 -4.06 5.97 6.82
N ASN A 203 -4.33 4.77 6.28
CA ASN A 203 -4.78 3.64 7.08
C ASN A 203 -3.62 2.82 7.67
N SER A 204 -2.48 2.77 6.99
CA SER A 204 -1.29 2.03 7.47
C SER A 204 -0.50 2.80 8.54
N GLY A 205 -0.97 3.98 8.96
CA GLY A 205 -0.31 4.79 10.00
C GLY A 205 1.03 5.38 9.54
N VAL A 206 1.24 5.50 8.23
CA VAL A 206 2.46 6.07 7.64
C VAL A 206 2.50 7.59 7.76
N GLY A 207 1.41 8.26 8.12
CA GLY A 207 1.37 9.70 8.41
C GLY A 207 0.04 10.35 8.09
N GLN A 208 -0.15 11.62 8.46
CA GLN A 208 -1.29 12.39 7.98
C GLN A 208 -0.96 12.94 6.60
N LEU A 209 -1.88 12.78 5.64
CA LEU A 209 -1.70 13.35 4.32
C LEU A 209 -1.58 14.87 4.42
N ALA A 210 -0.66 15.45 3.64
CA ALA A 210 -0.38 16.88 3.64
C ALA A 210 -0.73 17.53 2.30
N MET A 211 -0.32 16.95 1.17
CA MET A 211 -0.66 17.46 -0.16
C MET A 211 -0.54 16.40 -1.26
N VAL A 212 -1.17 16.68 -2.40
CA VAL A 212 -0.93 15.98 -3.67
C VAL A 212 -0.54 17.01 -4.73
N GLY A 213 0.60 16.80 -5.37
CA GLY A 213 1.02 17.55 -6.55
C GLY A 213 0.73 16.74 -7.82
N PHE A 214 0.10 17.37 -8.81
CA PHE A 214 -0.17 16.75 -10.11
C PHE A 214 0.73 17.38 -11.18
N HIS A 215 1.42 16.55 -11.95
CA HIS A 215 2.21 16.98 -13.09
C HIS A 215 1.34 16.94 -14.38
N PRO A 216 1.55 17.83 -15.36
CA PRO A 216 0.77 17.87 -16.60
C PRO A 216 0.67 16.55 -17.38
N SER A 217 1.67 15.66 -17.27
CA SER A 217 1.64 14.33 -17.91
C SER A 217 0.67 13.33 -17.26
N GLY A 218 0.00 13.68 -16.16
CA GLY A 218 -0.80 12.76 -15.35
C GLY A 218 -0.02 12.06 -14.24
N ALA A 219 1.29 12.28 -14.16
CA ALA A 219 2.12 11.92 -13.02
C ALA A 219 1.71 12.69 -11.75
N TYR A 220 2.05 12.16 -10.58
CA TYR A 220 1.67 12.78 -9.31
C TYR A 220 2.64 12.44 -8.19
N VAL A 221 2.58 13.25 -7.14
CA VAL A 221 3.30 13.05 -5.88
C VAL A 221 2.35 13.25 -4.71
N ILE A 222 2.43 12.38 -3.71
CA ILE A 222 1.65 12.42 -2.48
C ILE A 222 2.65 12.64 -1.35
N VAL A 223 2.39 13.63 -0.51
CA VAL A 223 3.20 13.94 0.67
C VAL A 223 2.35 13.75 1.92
N SER A 224 2.94 13.15 2.94
CA SER A 224 2.42 13.09 4.30
C SER A 224 3.40 13.78 5.26
N ASP A 225 2.88 14.26 6.38
CA ASP A 225 3.63 15.00 7.39
C ASP A 225 4.27 14.12 8.48
N ALA A 226 4.29 12.81 8.25
CA ALA A 226 4.58 11.81 9.26
C ALA A 226 5.88 12.01 10.01
N ASP A 227 5.82 11.66 11.30
CA ASP A 227 6.98 11.24 12.06
C ASP A 227 7.03 9.71 12.09
N PRO A 228 7.92 9.05 11.30
CA PRO A 228 8.03 7.60 11.29
C PRO A 228 8.41 7.02 12.67
N ALA A 229 8.86 7.82 13.64
CA ALA A 229 9.08 7.35 15.00
C ALA A 229 7.80 6.80 15.67
N GLY A 230 6.63 7.34 15.29
CA GLY A 230 5.37 7.13 15.99
C GLY A 230 5.34 7.80 17.37
N LYS A 231 4.20 7.74 18.07
CA LYS A 231 4.13 8.20 19.47
C LYS A 231 4.99 7.29 20.37
N PRO A 232 5.68 7.82 21.40
CA PRO A 232 6.40 7.01 22.37
C PRO A 232 5.52 5.88 22.91
N GLN A 233 6.06 4.66 22.92
CA GLN A 233 5.38 3.46 23.41
C GLN A 233 6.04 2.94 24.68
N PRO A 234 5.29 2.33 25.61
CA PRO A 234 5.90 1.59 26.72
C PRO A 234 6.90 0.57 26.19
N ALA A 235 8.07 0.50 26.81
CA ALA A 235 9.11 -0.44 26.46
C ALA A 235 8.59 -1.88 26.56
N LEU A 236 8.82 -2.67 25.51
CA LEU A 236 8.57 -4.11 25.56
C LEU A 236 9.74 -4.76 26.29
N THR A 237 9.49 -5.28 27.49
CA THR A 237 10.53 -5.89 28.33
C THR A 237 10.26 -7.37 28.59
N ASN A 238 11.33 -8.14 28.71
CA ASN A 238 11.26 -9.56 29.05
C ASN A 238 12.59 -10.00 29.71
N ASN A 239 12.52 -10.45 30.97
CA ASN A 239 13.67 -10.86 31.79
C ASN A 239 14.77 -9.80 31.82
N GLY A 240 14.41 -8.56 32.14
CA GLY A 240 15.35 -7.43 32.24
C GLY A 240 15.87 -6.88 30.90
N LYS A 241 15.58 -7.53 29.77
CA LYS A 241 15.93 -7.04 28.44
C LYS A 241 14.81 -6.22 27.82
N THR A 242 15.17 -5.23 27.00
CA THR A 242 14.23 -4.36 26.28
C THR A 242 14.33 -4.59 24.77
N PHE A 243 13.19 -4.78 24.12
CA PHE A 243 13.10 -4.87 22.67
C PHE A 243 13.17 -3.49 22.01
N SER A 244 13.91 -3.40 20.91
CA SER A 244 14.07 -2.21 20.10
C SER A 244 13.57 -2.43 18.66
N ILE A 245 12.47 -1.77 18.31
CA ILE A 245 11.94 -1.81 16.94
C ILE A 245 12.92 -1.22 15.92
N ASP A 246 13.74 -0.25 16.34
CA ASP A 246 14.79 0.35 15.52
C ASP A 246 15.90 -0.65 15.21
N ASP A 247 16.36 -1.40 16.21
CA ASP A 247 17.38 -2.43 16.00
C ASP A 247 16.82 -3.57 15.16
N TYR A 248 15.56 -3.98 15.36
CA TYR A 248 14.95 -5.02 14.51
C TYR A 248 14.90 -4.60 13.04
N ALA A 249 14.44 -3.38 12.75
CA ALA A 249 14.43 -2.84 11.39
C ALA A 249 15.86 -2.72 10.81
N ALA A 250 16.84 -2.27 11.60
CA ALA A 250 18.22 -2.18 11.18
C ALA A 250 18.83 -3.56 10.87
N ASN A 251 18.53 -4.57 11.68
CA ASN A 251 18.98 -5.95 11.49
C ASN A 251 18.40 -6.56 10.20
N LEU A 252 17.10 -6.39 9.96
CA LEU A 252 16.45 -6.84 8.71
C LEU A 252 17.10 -6.18 7.49
N LYS A 253 17.30 -4.86 7.55
CA LYS A 253 17.98 -4.11 6.49
C LYS A 253 19.40 -4.64 6.25
N ALA A 254 20.19 -4.82 7.30
CA ALA A 254 21.58 -5.28 7.18
C ALA A 254 21.71 -6.66 6.52
N GLN A 255 20.70 -7.53 6.68
CA GLN A 255 20.68 -8.82 6.02
C GLN A 255 20.35 -8.74 4.52
N LEU A 256 19.52 -7.78 4.09
CA LEU A 256 18.98 -7.71 2.73
C LEU A 256 19.68 -6.70 1.81
N ASP A 257 20.16 -5.60 2.38
CA ASP A 257 20.75 -4.50 1.65
C ASP A 257 22.03 -4.95 0.93
N SER A 258 22.16 -4.55 -0.34
CA SER A 258 23.26 -4.95 -1.23
C SER A 258 23.41 -6.46 -1.48
N LYS A 259 22.55 -7.32 -0.92
CA LYS A 259 22.52 -8.78 -1.19
C LYS A 259 21.35 -9.23 -2.05
N THR A 260 20.37 -8.36 -2.24
CA THR A 260 19.15 -8.60 -3.03
C THR A 260 18.99 -7.52 -4.09
N CYS A 261 18.32 -7.83 -5.19
CA CYS A 261 18.02 -6.85 -6.24
C CYS A 261 17.09 -5.75 -5.70
N LYS A 262 16.12 -6.17 -4.87
CA LYS A 262 15.12 -5.32 -4.26
C LYS A 262 14.65 -5.93 -2.96
N TYR A 263 14.29 -5.08 -2.00
CA TYR A 263 13.60 -5.50 -0.79
C TYR A 263 12.72 -4.39 -0.25
N GLY A 264 11.78 -4.76 0.60
CA GLY A 264 11.11 -3.82 1.46
C GLY A 264 10.43 -4.53 2.63
N PHE A 265 10.23 -3.80 3.71
CA PHE A 265 9.53 -4.31 4.88
C PHE A 265 8.85 -3.20 5.67
N MET A 266 7.88 -3.61 6.49
CA MET A 266 7.25 -2.78 7.50
C MET A 266 7.13 -3.56 8.81
N VAL A 267 7.80 -3.05 9.85
CA VAL A 267 7.75 -3.55 11.22
C VAL A 267 6.82 -2.66 12.02
N ARG A 268 5.94 -3.26 12.84
CA ARG A 268 5.05 -2.53 13.75
C ARG A 268 5.19 -3.02 15.18
N TYR A 269 5.03 -2.10 16.12
CA TYR A 269 4.77 -2.38 17.52
C TYR A 269 3.86 -1.28 18.08
N LYS A 270 2.61 -1.63 18.38
CA LYS A 270 1.57 -0.65 18.73
C LYS A 270 1.48 0.45 17.65
N SER A 271 1.62 1.73 18.02
CA SER A 271 1.65 2.83 17.05
C SER A 271 3.03 3.13 16.47
N ALA A 272 4.10 2.48 16.96
CA ALA A 272 5.43 2.65 16.41
C ALA A 272 5.57 1.78 15.14
N MET A 273 6.26 2.32 14.14
CA MET A 273 6.42 1.65 12.87
C MET A 273 7.78 1.97 12.27
N ARG A 274 8.39 1.01 11.59
CA ARG A 274 9.58 1.24 10.76
C ARG A 274 9.32 0.63 9.40
N ALA A 275 9.57 1.40 8.36
CA ALA A 275 9.42 0.96 6.98
C ALA A 275 10.76 1.12 6.27
N TRP A 276 11.03 0.24 5.31
CA TRP A 276 12.16 0.40 4.40
C TRP A 276 11.81 -0.17 3.03
N ALA A 277 12.33 0.42 1.97
CA ALA A 277 12.29 -0.14 0.63
C ALA A 277 13.50 0.32 -0.18
N ALA A 278 14.06 -0.58 -0.98
CA ALA A 278 15.15 -0.31 -1.91
C ALA A 278 15.09 -1.23 -3.13
N GLY A 279 15.87 -0.88 -4.15
CA GLY A 279 15.92 -1.58 -5.43
C GLY A 279 14.91 -1.06 -6.47
N PRO A 280 14.99 -1.57 -7.70
CA PRO A 280 14.14 -1.12 -8.79
C PRO A 280 12.74 -1.69 -8.64
N LYS A 281 11.71 -0.87 -8.85
CA LYS A 281 10.39 -1.35 -9.24
C LYS A 281 10.44 -1.82 -10.69
N ARG A 282 11.07 -1.02 -11.54
CA ARG A 282 11.36 -1.27 -12.95
C ARG A 282 12.78 -0.77 -13.26
N THR A 283 13.55 -1.51 -14.04
CA THR A 283 14.89 -1.12 -14.51
C THR A 283 14.80 -0.17 -15.70
N ALA A 284 15.93 0.43 -16.09
CA ALA A 284 16.01 1.24 -17.31
C ALA A 284 15.68 0.43 -18.58
N ASP A 285 16.01 -0.86 -18.59
CA ASP A 285 15.72 -1.79 -19.70
C ASP A 285 14.24 -2.24 -19.73
N ASN A 286 13.48 -1.95 -18.67
CA ASN A 286 12.03 -2.03 -18.66
C ASN A 286 11.41 -0.65 -18.39
N PRO A 287 11.60 0.33 -19.30
CA PRO A 287 11.30 1.74 -19.04
C PRO A 287 9.81 2.02 -18.82
N PRO A 288 9.43 3.02 -18.00
CA PRO A 288 10.34 3.95 -17.33
C PRO A 288 11.01 3.32 -16.10
N GLU A 289 12.29 3.68 -15.87
CA GLU A 289 13.00 3.32 -14.65
C GLU A 289 12.28 3.89 -13.43
N GLN A 290 12.03 3.05 -12.42
CA GLN A 290 11.29 3.42 -11.22
C GLN A 290 11.87 2.73 -10.00
N ARG A 291 11.91 3.44 -8.87
CA ARG A 291 12.34 2.89 -7.57
C ARG A 291 11.18 2.18 -6.86
N PHE A 292 11.47 1.07 -6.20
CA PHE A 292 10.50 0.37 -5.37
C PHE A 292 10.17 1.14 -4.10
N SER A 293 8.96 0.93 -3.58
CA SER A 293 8.45 1.56 -2.36
C SER A 293 7.47 0.62 -1.68
N VAL A 294 7.20 0.84 -0.40
CA VAL A 294 6.23 0.04 0.38
C VAL A 294 4.77 0.19 -0.08
N PHE A 295 4.50 1.09 -1.04
CA PHE A 295 3.16 1.35 -1.58
C PHE A 295 2.90 0.73 -2.95
N HIS A 296 3.91 0.11 -3.56
CA HIS A 296 3.74 -0.56 -4.84
C HIS A 296 3.10 -1.94 -4.67
N TRP A 297 2.10 -2.23 -5.49
CA TRP A 297 1.43 -3.52 -5.53
C TRP A 297 2.30 -4.61 -6.15
N PHE A 298 2.31 -5.78 -5.53
CA PHE A 298 2.96 -6.98 -6.04
C PHE A 298 2.18 -8.22 -5.60
N ASN A 299 2.44 -9.35 -6.24
CA ASN A 299 1.92 -10.66 -5.83
C ASN A 299 2.79 -11.24 -4.70
N PRO A 300 2.31 -11.34 -3.44
CA PRO A 300 3.10 -11.85 -2.32
C PRO A 300 3.09 -13.38 -2.27
N ALA A 301 2.91 -14.03 -3.42
CA ALA A 301 2.87 -15.47 -3.58
C ALA A 301 1.98 -16.14 -2.51
N SER A 302 2.52 -17.10 -1.76
CA SER A 302 1.77 -17.90 -0.79
C SER A 302 1.33 -17.15 0.48
N VAL A 303 1.75 -15.91 0.72
CA VAL A 303 1.14 -15.06 1.76
C VAL A 303 -0.37 -14.91 1.53
N THR A 304 -0.80 -14.95 0.26
CA THR A 304 -2.22 -14.94 -0.13
C THR A 304 -3.05 -16.03 0.56
N LYS A 305 -2.44 -17.16 0.95
CA LYS A 305 -3.15 -18.23 1.65
C LYS A 305 -3.75 -17.78 2.98
N THR A 306 -3.05 -16.90 3.70
CA THR A 306 -3.57 -16.35 4.96
C THR A 306 -4.83 -15.50 4.71
N ILE A 307 -4.88 -14.73 3.62
CA ILE A 307 -6.07 -13.97 3.21
C ILE A 307 -7.23 -14.93 2.87
N THR A 308 -6.94 -16.00 2.12
CA THR A 308 -7.93 -17.03 1.78
C THR A 308 -8.43 -17.78 3.02
N ALA A 309 -7.56 -18.07 3.99
CA ALA A 309 -7.93 -18.66 5.28
C ALA A 309 -8.87 -17.73 6.05
N VAL A 310 -8.55 -16.43 6.13
CA VAL A 310 -9.43 -15.42 6.74
C VAL A 310 -10.79 -15.39 6.06
N ALA A 311 -10.84 -15.39 4.72
CA ALA A 311 -12.11 -15.42 3.98
C ALA A 311 -12.96 -16.65 4.32
N LEU A 312 -12.33 -17.85 4.35
CA LEU A 312 -13.03 -19.10 4.65
C LEU A 312 -13.48 -19.16 6.11
N LEU A 313 -12.63 -18.81 7.06
CA LEU A 313 -13.00 -18.75 8.47
C LEU A 313 -14.09 -17.72 8.75
N HIS A 314 -14.04 -16.56 8.08
CA HIS A 314 -15.08 -15.53 8.19
C HIS A 314 -16.43 -16.06 7.71
N VAL A 315 -16.50 -16.70 6.52
CA VAL A 315 -17.78 -17.18 5.98
C VAL A 315 -18.33 -18.37 6.77
N ILE A 316 -17.46 -19.26 7.27
CA ILE A 316 -17.82 -20.39 8.13
C ILE A 316 -18.44 -19.87 9.43
N HIS A 317 -17.76 -18.94 10.10
CA HIS A 317 -18.26 -18.33 11.32
C HIS A 317 -19.60 -17.60 11.09
N LYS A 318 -19.70 -16.79 10.02
CA LYS A 318 -20.92 -16.05 9.66
C LYS A 318 -22.14 -16.95 9.43
N LYS A 319 -21.93 -18.21 9.03
CA LYS A 319 -23.00 -19.21 8.85
C LYS A 319 -23.28 -20.06 10.10
N GLY A 320 -22.58 -19.82 11.21
CA GLY A 320 -22.68 -20.68 12.40
C GLY A 320 -22.09 -22.08 12.19
N LEU A 321 -21.17 -22.24 11.23
CA LEU A 321 -20.46 -23.49 10.96
C LEU A 321 -19.13 -23.52 11.73
N THR A 322 -18.49 -24.69 11.76
CA THR A 322 -17.18 -24.89 12.40
C THR A 322 -16.13 -25.33 11.39
N ILE A 323 -14.86 -25.34 11.80
CA ILE A 323 -13.75 -25.84 10.96
C ILE A 323 -13.83 -27.35 10.67
N GLU A 324 -14.70 -28.10 11.37
CA GLU A 324 -14.92 -29.52 11.10
C GLU A 324 -15.91 -29.77 9.95
N GLU A 325 -16.54 -28.71 9.44
CA GLU A 325 -17.48 -28.80 8.33
C GLU A 325 -16.82 -29.44 7.11
N LYS A 326 -17.52 -30.40 6.52
CA LYS A 326 -17.03 -31.15 5.36
C LYS A 326 -17.19 -30.33 4.09
N ILE A 327 -16.10 -30.16 3.35
CA ILE A 327 -16.06 -29.21 2.22
C ILE A 327 -16.93 -29.65 1.05
N TYR A 328 -17.19 -30.95 0.89
CA TYR A 328 -17.98 -31.47 -0.24
C TYR A 328 -19.40 -30.89 -0.31
N LYS A 329 -19.95 -30.47 0.84
CA LYS A 329 -21.27 -29.82 0.93
C LYS A 329 -21.31 -28.46 0.23
N TRP A 330 -20.12 -27.88 0.00
CA TRP A 330 -19.90 -26.54 -0.54
C TRP A 330 -19.06 -26.59 -1.83
N LEU A 331 -19.12 -27.70 -2.55
CA LEU A 331 -18.55 -27.86 -3.89
C LEU A 331 -19.68 -27.93 -4.94
N PRO A 332 -19.37 -27.71 -6.23
CA PRO A 332 -20.36 -27.82 -7.31
C PRO A 332 -21.07 -29.17 -7.28
N LYS A 333 -22.41 -29.17 -7.22
CA LYS A 333 -23.23 -30.38 -7.21
C LYS A 333 -23.06 -31.24 -8.47
N ALA A 334 -22.60 -30.63 -9.57
CA ALA A 334 -22.36 -31.32 -10.83
C ALA A 334 -21.05 -32.13 -10.85
N TRP A 335 -20.17 -31.96 -9.85
CA TRP A 335 -18.96 -32.76 -9.73
C TRP A 335 -19.28 -34.14 -9.17
N ASN A 336 -18.64 -35.17 -9.73
CA ASN A 336 -18.73 -36.52 -9.19
C ASN A 336 -17.77 -36.70 -8.00
N ILE A 337 -18.22 -36.37 -6.78
CA ILE A 337 -17.35 -36.37 -5.59
C ILE A 337 -17.33 -37.77 -4.93
N PRO A 338 -16.21 -38.50 -4.95
CA PRO A 338 -16.12 -39.83 -4.35
C PRO A 338 -16.08 -39.77 -2.82
N ASP A 339 -16.45 -40.86 -2.14
CA ASP A 339 -16.52 -40.93 -0.67
C ASP A 339 -15.18 -40.65 0.01
N SER A 340 -14.06 -41.02 -0.62
CA SER A 340 -12.73 -40.68 -0.12
C SER A 340 -12.53 -39.16 0.04
N PHE A 341 -13.04 -38.38 -0.92
CA PHE A 341 -12.93 -36.92 -0.93
C PHE A 341 -13.93 -36.25 0.04
N LYS A 342 -15.12 -36.84 0.23
CA LYS A 342 -16.13 -36.33 1.17
C LYS A 342 -15.64 -36.26 2.62
N THR A 343 -14.54 -36.94 2.94
CA THR A 343 -13.93 -36.91 4.29
C THR A 343 -13.26 -35.58 4.65
N ILE A 344 -12.90 -34.74 3.68
CA ILE A 344 -12.09 -33.53 3.91
C ILE A 344 -12.91 -32.45 4.65
N SER A 345 -12.40 -31.98 5.79
CA SER A 345 -12.94 -30.81 6.51
C SER A 345 -12.26 -29.50 6.12
N VAL A 346 -12.85 -28.36 6.51
CA VAL A 346 -12.24 -27.03 6.39
C VAL A 346 -10.89 -26.97 7.10
N LYS A 347 -10.78 -27.56 8.30
CA LYS A 347 -9.53 -27.68 9.06
C LYS A 347 -8.45 -28.38 8.25
N GLU A 348 -8.76 -29.57 7.72
CA GLU A 348 -7.80 -30.36 6.94
C GLU A 348 -7.37 -29.66 5.65
N LEU A 349 -8.28 -28.90 5.03
CA LEU A 349 -7.97 -28.09 3.86
C LEU A 349 -6.97 -26.97 4.20
N LEU A 350 -7.24 -26.18 5.25
CA LEU A 350 -6.39 -25.04 5.64
C LEU A 350 -5.06 -25.47 6.29
N HIS A 351 -5.05 -26.61 6.98
CA HIS A 351 -3.88 -27.16 7.68
C HIS A 351 -3.04 -28.12 6.82
N HIS A 352 -3.31 -28.24 5.51
CA HIS A 352 -2.54 -29.10 4.62
C HIS A 352 -2.54 -30.60 5.00
N THR A 353 -3.63 -31.09 5.60
CA THR A 353 -3.84 -32.51 5.96
C THR A 353 -5.02 -33.15 5.21
N SER A 354 -5.44 -32.54 4.11
CA SER A 354 -6.55 -33.01 3.27
C SER A 354 -6.30 -34.36 2.59
N GLY A 355 -5.04 -34.76 2.41
CA GLY A 355 -4.65 -35.92 1.60
C GLY A 355 -4.53 -35.62 0.09
N ILE A 356 -4.72 -34.37 -0.33
CA ILE A 356 -4.46 -33.94 -1.72
C ILE A 356 -2.95 -34.00 -2.01
N ARG A 357 -2.58 -34.45 -3.22
CA ARG A 357 -1.17 -34.61 -3.67
C ARG A 357 -0.87 -34.02 -5.05
N SER A 358 -1.87 -33.48 -5.75
CA SER A 358 -1.66 -32.78 -7.03
C SER A 358 -1.40 -31.30 -6.82
N GLY A 359 -0.73 -30.65 -7.78
CA GLY A 359 -0.36 -29.23 -7.77
C GLY A 359 -1.18 -28.35 -8.72
N VAL A 360 -2.49 -28.60 -8.82
CA VAL A 360 -3.41 -27.97 -9.79
C VAL A 360 -4.12 -26.75 -9.21
N LEU A 361 -4.50 -25.79 -10.08
CA LEU A 361 -5.00 -24.49 -9.62
C LEU A 361 -6.25 -23.99 -10.37
N THR A 362 -6.42 -24.40 -11.63
CA THR A 362 -7.56 -23.95 -12.45
C THR A 362 -8.83 -24.70 -12.06
N TYR A 363 -10.00 -24.17 -12.42
CA TYR A 363 -11.27 -24.77 -12.04
C TYR A 363 -11.42 -26.20 -12.57
N ASP A 364 -11.09 -26.43 -13.84
CA ASP A 364 -11.24 -27.75 -14.48
C ASP A 364 -10.26 -28.76 -13.90
N GLU A 365 -8.99 -28.37 -13.69
CA GLU A 365 -8.04 -29.29 -13.05
C GLU A 365 -8.43 -29.59 -11.58
N LEU A 366 -9.01 -28.62 -10.87
CA LEU A 366 -9.54 -28.85 -9.52
C LEU A 366 -10.71 -29.83 -9.55
N LYS A 367 -11.62 -29.71 -10.53
CA LYS A 367 -12.71 -30.66 -10.74
C LYS A 367 -12.16 -32.06 -10.94
N ASP A 368 -11.26 -32.24 -11.90
CA ASP A 368 -10.68 -33.55 -12.23
C ASP A 368 -9.97 -34.18 -11.03
N MET A 369 -9.25 -33.36 -10.24
CA MET A 369 -8.62 -33.79 -8.99
C MET A 369 -9.64 -34.24 -7.94
N VAL A 370 -10.74 -33.49 -7.76
CA VAL A 370 -11.80 -33.89 -6.83
C VAL A 370 -12.47 -35.19 -7.28
N GLU A 371 -12.77 -35.32 -8.57
CA GLU A 371 -13.44 -36.51 -9.13
C GLU A 371 -12.55 -37.76 -9.07
N ALA A 372 -11.23 -37.61 -9.13
CA ALA A 372 -10.28 -38.69 -8.90
C ALA A 372 -10.21 -39.16 -7.43
N GLY A 373 -10.59 -38.30 -6.48
CA GLY A 373 -10.54 -38.58 -5.05
C GLY A 373 -9.12 -38.51 -4.46
N ILE A 374 -8.99 -38.96 -3.20
CA ILE A 374 -7.73 -39.01 -2.47
C ILE A 374 -7.44 -40.42 -1.95
N ASN A 375 -6.17 -40.72 -1.66
CA ASN A 375 -5.83 -41.85 -0.81
C ASN A 375 -5.99 -41.45 0.66
N LEU A 376 -6.89 -42.11 1.39
CA LEU A 376 -7.17 -41.77 2.79
C LEU A 376 -5.95 -41.87 3.72
N LYS A 377 -4.96 -42.70 3.37
CA LYS A 377 -3.71 -42.79 4.13
C LYS A 377 -2.92 -41.48 4.11
N ASP A 378 -3.05 -40.71 3.05
CA ASP A 378 -2.32 -39.44 2.86
C ASP A 378 -2.78 -38.35 3.83
N LYS A 379 -3.98 -38.46 4.42
CA LYS A 379 -4.46 -37.54 5.45
C LYS A 379 -3.62 -37.58 6.73
N LYS A 380 -2.89 -38.67 6.97
CA LYS A 380 -2.00 -38.83 8.14
C LYS A 380 -0.66 -38.13 7.97
N VAL A 381 -0.34 -37.66 6.76
CA VAL A 381 0.93 -37.03 6.43
C VAL A 381 0.63 -35.60 5.97
N PRO A 382 0.89 -34.58 6.81
CA PRO A 382 0.77 -33.18 6.40
C PRO A 382 1.65 -32.92 5.17
N GLU A 383 1.07 -32.29 4.15
CA GLU A 383 1.75 -32.03 2.88
C GLU A 383 1.29 -30.70 2.29
N TYR A 384 2.25 -29.81 2.09
CA TYR A 384 1.99 -28.48 1.57
C TYR A 384 1.52 -28.52 0.11
N GLN A 385 0.24 -28.28 -0.12
CA GLN A 385 -0.34 -28.22 -1.47
C GLN A 385 -1.08 -26.90 -1.70
N ASN A 386 -0.64 -26.15 -2.72
CA ASN A 386 -1.31 -24.93 -3.20
C ASN A 386 -2.78 -25.19 -3.56
N THR A 387 -3.04 -26.38 -4.11
CA THR A 387 -4.35 -26.91 -4.49
C THR A 387 -5.39 -26.82 -3.38
N ASN A 388 -4.99 -27.00 -2.10
CA ASN A 388 -5.91 -26.83 -0.97
C ASN A 388 -6.55 -25.42 -0.95
N TYR A 389 -5.73 -24.40 -1.18
CA TYR A 389 -6.16 -23.00 -1.14
C TYR A 389 -6.81 -22.57 -2.47
N ALA A 390 -6.41 -23.18 -3.59
CA ALA A 390 -7.12 -23.04 -4.85
C ALA A 390 -8.52 -23.69 -4.81
N LEU A 391 -8.72 -24.74 -4.02
CA LEU A 391 -10.04 -25.32 -3.77
C LEU A 391 -10.84 -24.48 -2.76
N ALA A 392 -10.17 -23.93 -1.73
CA ALA A 392 -10.80 -23.08 -0.72
C ALA A 392 -11.53 -21.87 -1.34
N ARG A 393 -11.04 -21.29 -2.44
CA ARG A 393 -11.77 -20.21 -3.14
C ARG A 393 -13.13 -20.65 -3.68
N ILE A 394 -13.27 -21.90 -4.15
CA ILE A 394 -14.53 -22.46 -4.63
C ILE A 394 -15.48 -22.68 -3.45
N VAL A 395 -14.95 -23.24 -2.35
CA VAL A 395 -15.71 -23.43 -1.10
C VAL A 395 -16.28 -22.10 -0.59
N VAL A 396 -15.45 -21.04 -0.54
CA VAL A 396 -15.91 -19.68 -0.18
C VAL A 396 -17.00 -19.19 -1.12
N ALA A 397 -16.84 -19.38 -2.45
CA ALA A 397 -17.83 -18.91 -3.41
C ALA A 397 -19.22 -19.55 -3.19
N TYR A 398 -19.27 -20.88 -2.98
CA TYR A 398 -20.52 -21.59 -2.70
C TYR A 398 -21.10 -21.26 -1.33
N LEU A 399 -20.27 -21.10 -0.29
CA LEU A 399 -20.71 -20.58 1.00
C LEU A 399 -21.30 -19.17 0.84
N ASN A 400 -20.74 -18.33 -0.03
CA ASN A 400 -21.25 -17.01 -0.36
C ASN A 400 -22.45 -17.02 -1.35
N GLY A 401 -23.09 -18.17 -1.56
CA GLY A 401 -24.35 -18.26 -2.31
C GLY A 401 -24.20 -18.30 -3.84
N HIS A 402 -23.00 -18.57 -4.36
CA HIS A 402 -22.82 -18.86 -5.78
C HIS A 402 -23.69 -20.07 -6.20
N LYS A 403 -24.28 -19.98 -7.40
CA LYS A 403 -25.18 -21.01 -7.96
C LYS A 403 -24.53 -21.71 -9.15
N SER A 404 -24.77 -23.01 -9.28
CA SER A 404 -24.24 -23.86 -10.34
C SER A 404 -24.85 -23.62 -11.73
N SER A 405 -25.79 -22.68 -11.87
CA SER A 405 -26.47 -22.36 -13.14
C SER A 405 -25.68 -21.46 -14.08
N ASN A 406 -24.52 -20.93 -13.67
CA ASN A 406 -23.66 -20.11 -14.53
C ASN A 406 -22.92 -20.98 -15.55
N ALA A 407 -22.94 -20.60 -16.83
CA ALA A 407 -22.28 -21.33 -17.91
C ALA A 407 -20.74 -21.38 -17.73
N ASP A 408 -20.13 -20.28 -17.30
CA ASP A 408 -18.70 -20.21 -16.97
C ASP A 408 -18.49 -20.27 -15.44
N GLN A 409 -18.36 -21.50 -14.92
CA GLN A 409 -18.11 -21.72 -13.50
C GLN A 409 -16.72 -21.25 -13.05
N ALA A 410 -15.71 -21.29 -13.94
CA ALA A 410 -14.35 -20.90 -13.61
C ALA A 410 -14.28 -19.41 -13.25
N SER A 411 -14.79 -18.56 -14.15
CA SER A 411 -14.88 -17.12 -13.93
C SER A 411 -15.85 -16.78 -12.81
N ALA A 412 -17.04 -17.39 -12.78
CA ALA A 412 -18.05 -17.05 -11.78
C ALA A 412 -17.60 -17.35 -10.34
N THR A 413 -16.96 -18.51 -10.09
CA THR A 413 -16.45 -18.84 -8.76
C THR A 413 -15.26 -17.97 -8.36
N ALA A 414 -14.35 -17.67 -9.29
CA ALA A 414 -13.22 -16.79 -9.03
C ALA A 414 -13.67 -15.36 -8.70
N GLN A 415 -14.58 -14.80 -9.50
CA GLN A 415 -15.12 -13.46 -9.27
C GLN A 415 -15.95 -13.37 -7.99
N ASN A 416 -16.70 -14.40 -7.64
CA ASN A 416 -17.42 -14.45 -6.37
C ASN A 416 -16.43 -14.40 -5.18
N PHE A 417 -15.38 -15.21 -5.21
CA PHE A 417 -14.33 -15.20 -4.19
C PHE A 417 -13.61 -13.85 -4.09
N ILE A 418 -13.22 -13.27 -5.22
CA ILE A 418 -12.54 -11.95 -5.26
C ILE A 418 -13.44 -10.87 -4.65
N LYS A 419 -14.72 -10.82 -5.04
CA LYS A 419 -15.70 -9.89 -4.47
C LYS A 419 -15.94 -10.12 -2.98
N TYR A 420 -15.92 -11.37 -2.53
CA TYR A 420 -16.05 -11.70 -1.12
C TYR A 420 -14.86 -11.17 -0.30
N CYS A 421 -13.63 -11.38 -0.79
CA CYS A 421 -12.42 -10.82 -0.18
C CYS A 421 -12.45 -9.29 -0.19
N GLN A 422 -12.89 -8.65 -1.27
CA GLN A 422 -13.04 -7.20 -1.32
C GLN A 422 -14.01 -6.72 -0.22
N ALA A 423 -15.22 -7.25 -0.17
CA ALA A 423 -16.26 -6.76 0.73
C ALA A 423 -16.03 -7.07 2.21
N ASN A 424 -15.37 -8.20 2.54
CA ASN A 424 -15.27 -8.69 3.92
C ASN A 424 -13.85 -8.60 4.50
N ILE A 425 -12.84 -8.28 3.68
CA ILE A 425 -11.46 -8.13 4.14
C ILE A 425 -10.93 -6.75 3.74
N PHE A 426 -10.96 -6.40 2.46
CA PHE A 426 -10.26 -5.20 1.99
C PHE A 426 -11.03 -3.89 2.24
N ASP A 427 -12.36 -3.87 2.02
CA ASP A 427 -13.20 -2.71 2.30
C ASP A 427 -13.22 -2.33 3.80
N PRO A 428 -13.33 -3.28 4.76
CA PRO A 428 -13.18 -2.98 6.19
C PRO A 428 -11.80 -2.41 6.57
N LEU A 429 -10.76 -2.72 5.80
CA LEU A 429 -9.42 -2.15 5.96
C LEU A 429 -9.23 -0.83 5.18
N GLY A 430 -10.25 -0.41 4.43
CA GLY A 430 -10.22 0.76 3.55
C GLY A 430 -9.24 0.62 2.39
N ILE A 431 -9.06 -0.59 1.86
CA ILE A 431 -8.19 -0.91 0.72
C ILE A 431 -9.08 -1.14 -0.51
N PRO A 432 -9.33 -0.12 -1.34
CA PRO A 432 -10.26 -0.24 -2.45
C PRO A 432 -9.63 -0.92 -3.67
N GLY A 433 -10.46 -1.65 -4.41
CA GLY A 433 -10.16 -2.09 -5.78
C GLY A 433 -9.02 -3.09 -5.90
N VAL A 434 -8.85 -3.99 -4.92
CA VAL A 434 -7.77 -4.98 -4.94
C VAL A 434 -7.92 -5.89 -6.15
N GLU A 435 -6.83 -6.01 -6.91
CA GLU A 435 -6.78 -6.85 -8.10
C GLU A 435 -6.03 -8.16 -7.85
N TRP A 436 -6.27 -9.14 -8.73
CA TRP A 436 -5.61 -10.45 -8.71
C TRP A 436 -4.72 -10.67 -9.94
N LYS A 437 -4.17 -9.55 -10.43
CA LYS A 437 -3.33 -9.43 -11.61
C LYS A 437 -2.47 -8.18 -11.47
N PRO A 438 -1.35 -8.08 -12.21
CA PRO A 438 -0.54 -6.88 -12.23
C PRO A 438 -1.29 -5.66 -12.78
N ASP A 439 -0.91 -4.48 -12.28
CA ASP A 439 -1.29 -3.19 -12.89
C ASP A 439 -0.88 -3.20 -14.37
N ALA A 440 -1.81 -2.85 -15.25
CA ALA A 440 -1.63 -2.98 -16.69
C ALA A 440 -0.60 -1.99 -17.26
N ASP A 441 -0.49 -0.81 -16.66
CA ASP A 441 0.37 0.27 -17.16
C ASP A 441 1.70 0.33 -16.41
N ASP A 442 1.67 -0.04 -15.13
CA ASP A 442 2.73 0.25 -14.19
C ASP A 442 3.01 -0.89 -13.19
N PRO A 443 3.26 -2.13 -13.66
CA PRO A 443 3.46 -3.28 -12.79
C PRO A 443 4.75 -3.17 -11.96
N THR A 444 4.76 -3.84 -10.80
CA THR A 444 6.01 -4.11 -10.07
C THR A 444 6.64 -5.36 -10.64
N GLU A 445 7.81 -5.20 -11.25
CA GLU A 445 8.54 -6.28 -11.92
C GLU A 445 9.64 -6.85 -11.02
N PHE A 446 9.86 -8.16 -11.04
CA PHE A 446 10.92 -8.84 -10.31
C PHE A 446 11.97 -9.38 -11.27
N TYR A 447 13.22 -9.43 -10.83
CA TYR A 447 14.38 -9.63 -11.70
C TYR A 447 15.32 -10.72 -11.18
N PRO A 448 16.18 -11.29 -12.04
CA PRO A 448 17.40 -11.96 -11.58
C PRO A 448 18.20 -11.06 -10.64
N ASN A 449 19.08 -11.67 -9.83
CA ASN A 449 19.97 -10.94 -8.94
C ASN A 449 21.43 -11.25 -9.30
N PRO A 450 22.20 -10.30 -9.88
CA PRO A 450 21.79 -8.95 -10.28
C PRO A 450 20.83 -8.94 -11.49
N PRO A 451 20.06 -7.85 -11.71
CA PRO A 451 19.02 -7.80 -12.74
C PRO A 451 19.53 -7.95 -14.17
N GLY A 452 20.72 -7.42 -14.49
CA GLY A 452 21.26 -7.36 -15.84
C GLY A 452 20.25 -6.75 -16.83
N ASP A 453 20.32 -7.18 -18.09
CA ASP A 453 19.43 -6.73 -19.17
C ASP A 453 18.14 -7.59 -19.27
N SER A 454 17.88 -8.43 -18.25
CA SER A 454 16.74 -9.36 -18.28
C SER A 454 15.42 -8.62 -18.09
N ALA A 455 14.42 -8.98 -18.90
CA ALA A 455 13.06 -8.52 -18.65
C ALA A 455 12.56 -9.04 -17.30
N GLY A 456 11.93 -8.17 -16.53
CA GLY A 456 11.32 -8.56 -15.26
C GLY A 456 10.03 -9.38 -15.44
N THR A 457 9.54 -9.95 -14.33
CA THR A 457 8.22 -10.59 -14.26
C THR A 457 7.39 -10.09 -13.08
N SER A 458 6.10 -9.89 -13.33
CA SER A 458 5.10 -9.54 -12.33
C SER A 458 4.30 -10.76 -11.84
N TYR A 459 4.70 -11.96 -12.24
CA TYR A 459 4.07 -13.25 -11.94
C TYR A 459 2.67 -13.49 -12.52
N GLY A 460 2.25 -12.62 -13.45
CA GLY A 460 1.11 -12.81 -14.36
C GLY A 460 -0.27 -12.67 -13.72
N ASP A 461 -1.30 -12.93 -14.52
CA ASP A 461 -2.71 -12.84 -14.12
C ASP A 461 -3.15 -14.11 -13.36
N TRP A 462 -3.78 -13.92 -12.20
CA TRP A 462 -4.35 -14.95 -11.34
C TRP A 462 -5.86 -14.81 -11.16
N SER A 463 -6.53 -13.93 -11.91
CA SER A 463 -7.96 -13.62 -11.78
C SER A 463 -8.87 -14.83 -11.98
N LEU A 464 -8.42 -15.87 -12.69
CA LEU A 464 -9.16 -17.14 -12.89
C LEU A 464 -8.67 -18.29 -12.01
N ARG A 465 -7.59 -18.08 -11.24
CA ARG A 465 -6.99 -19.08 -10.34
C ARG A 465 -6.57 -18.47 -8.98
N PRO A 466 -7.41 -17.62 -8.33
CA PRO A 466 -7.03 -17.00 -7.07
C PRO A 466 -7.01 -18.03 -5.92
N GLY A 467 -6.60 -17.60 -4.72
CA GLY A 467 -6.69 -18.39 -3.49
C GLY A 467 -5.34 -18.83 -2.94
N SER A 468 -4.53 -19.53 -3.73
CA SER A 468 -3.21 -19.99 -3.25
C SER A 468 -2.10 -18.95 -3.36
N ALA A 469 -2.24 -18.04 -4.32
CA ALA A 469 -1.40 -16.87 -4.61
C ALA A 469 -2.25 -15.88 -5.44
N GLY A 470 -1.67 -14.77 -5.89
CA GLY A 470 -2.26 -13.96 -6.95
C GLY A 470 -2.90 -12.65 -6.52
N VAL A 471 -3.10 -12.38 -5.22
CA VAL A 471 -3.59 -11.06 -4.80
C VAL A 471 -2.49 -10.02 -4.98
N HIS A 472 -2.83 -8.82 -5.45
CA HIS A 472 -1.87 -7.72 -5.56
C HIS A 472 -2.08 -6.72 -4.42
N LEU A 473 -1.12 -6.68 -3.50
CA LEU A 473 -1.12 -5.77 -2.34
C LEU A 473 0.27 -5.15 -2.17
N SER A 474 0.30 -4.01 -1.51
CA SER A 474 1.54 -3.33 -1.11
C SER A 474 1.97 -3.76 0.29
N LEU A 475 3.21 -3.48 0.66
CA LEU A 475 3.69 -3.75 2.03
C LEU A 475 2.91 -2.95 3.07
N ALA A 476 2.48 -1.72 2.75
CA ALA A 476 1.63 -0.90 3.63
C ALA A 476 0.27 -1.56 3.92
N GLU A 477 -0.35 -2.14 2.89
CA GLU A 477 -1.63 -2.84 3.00
C GLU A 477 -1.48 -4.20 3.68
N LEU A 478 -0.42 -4.96 3.38
CA LEU A 478 -0.11 -6.22 4.08
C LEU A 478 0.19 -5.98 5.56
N SER A 479 0.94 -4.93 5.89
CA SER A 479 1.24 -4.53 7.26
C SER A 479 -0.04 -4.19 8.03
N LEU A 480 -0.97 -3.46 7.40
CA LEU A 480 -2.29 -3.18 7.97
C LEU A 480 -3.13 -4.45 8.17
N PHE A 481 -3.15 -5.34 7.17
CA PHE A 481 -3.86 -6.63 7.26
C PHE A 481 -3.35 -7.46 8.45
N VAL A 482 -2.03 -7.61 8.60
CA VAL A 482 -1.42 -8.35 9.71
C VAL A 482 -1.76 -7.71 11.05
N ALA A 483 -1.67 -6.38 11.16
CA ALA A 483 -2.00 -5.66 12.39
C ALA A 483 -3.45 -5.87 12.82
N LYS A 484 -4.40 -5.76 11.88
CA LYS A 484 -5.82 -5.96 12.16
C LYS A 484 -6.18 -7.41 12.44
N LEU A 485 -5.52 -8.35 11.77
CA LEU A 485 -5.67 -9.78 12.04
C LEU A 485 -5.07 -10.18 13.41
N ALA A 486 -4.04 -9.49 13.89
CA ALA A 486 -3.43 -9.79 15.17
C ALA A 486 -4.25 -9.24 16.36
N ASP A 487 -4.67 -7.98 16.27
CA ASP A 487 -5.04 -7.21 17.47
C ASP A 487 -6.51 -6.78 17.53
N THR A 488 -7.32 -7.08 16.50
CA THR A 488 -8.69 -6.56 16.42
C THR A 488 -9.68 -7.61 15.91
N ASP A 489 -10.97 -7.33 16.10
CA ASP A 489 -12.06 -8.16 15.58
C ASP A 489 -12.59 -7.69 14.21
N VAL A 490 -11.87 -6.77 13.56
CA VAL A 490 -12.27 -6.21 12.25
C VAL A 490 -12.35 -7.29 11.17
N LEU A 491 -11.45 -8.29 11.20
CA LEU A 491 -11.39 -9.35 10.19
C LEU A 491 -11.99 -10.66 10.68
N LEU A 492 -11.68 -11.05 11.92
CA LEU A 492 -12.16 -12.27 12.56
C LEU A 492 -12.32 -11.99 14.06
N PRO A 493 -13.39 -12.48 14.71
CA PRO A 493 -13.51 -12.42 16.16
C PRO A 493 -12.34 -13.11 16.86
N GLN A 494 -11.98 -12.64 18.06
CA GLN A 494 -10.87 -13.18 18.84
C GLN A 494 -10.86 -14.71 18.95
N ALA A 495 -12.02 -15.34 19.23
CA ALA A 495 -12.11 -16.78 19.34
C ALA A 495 -11.68 -17.52 18.05
N ILE A 496 -12.06 -16.98 16.89
CA ILE A 496 -11.69 -17.55 15.58
C ILE A 496 -10.21 -17.30 15.27
N ARG A 497 -9.65 -16.16 15.68
CA ARG A 497 -8.22 -15.88 15.56
C ARG A 497 -7.38 -16.81 16.42
N THR A 498 -7.78 -17.05 17.66
CA THR A 498 -7.12 -18.03 18.55
C THR A 498 -7.21 -19.44 17.97
N GLN A 499 -8.35 -19.82 17.39
CA GLN A 499 -8.49 -21.10 16.70
C GLN A 499 -7.58 -21.18 15.47
N MET A 500 -7.50 -20.12 14.66
CA MET A 500 -6.60 -20.02 13.51
C MET A 500 -5.14 -20.26 13.90
N ASP A 501 -4.71 -19.66 15.02
CA ASP A 501 -3.35 -19.75 15.53
C ASP A 501 -3.04 -21.15 16.10
N ASN A 502 -3.92 -21.67 16.96
CA ASN A 502 -3.72 -22.97 17.62
C ASN A 502 -3.76 -24.14 16.64
N GLU A 503 -4.59 -24.04 15.60
CA GLU A 503 -4.80 -25.12 14.63
C GLU A 503 -4.01 -24.91 13.33
N GLY A 504 -3.14 -23.89 13.26
CA GLY A 504 -2.28 -23.62 12.11
C GLY A 504 -3.05 -23.41 10.79
N LEU A 505 -4.11 -22.59 10.81
CA LEU A 505 -5.03 -22.41 9.67
C LEU A 505 -4.55 -21.26 8.79
N GLY A 506 -3.59 -21.54 7.90
CA GLY A 506 -3.03 -20.54 6.98
C GLY A 506 -1.88 -19.70 7.55
N LEU A 507 -1.44 -20.01 8.76
CA LEU A 507 -0.23 -19.53 9.40
C LEU A 507 0.48 -20.71 10.09
N GLY A 508 1.80 -20.70 10.13
CA GLY A 508 2.61 -21.64 10.90
C GLY A 508 3.04 -21.02 12.23
N LYS A 509 3.11 -21.82 13.29
CA LYS A 509 3.69 -21.43 14.58
C LYS A 509 5.21 -21.66 14.55
N HIS A 510 5.97 -20.67 15.00
CA HIS A 510 7.43 -20.66 14.97
C HIS A 510 8.01 -19.95 16.19
N GLY A 511 9.34 -20.05 16.31
CA GLY A 511 10.10 -19.45 17.41
C GLY A 511 9.80 -20.08 18.77
N SER A 512 10.39 -19.50 19.80
CA SER A 512 10.15 -19.87 21.20
C SER A 512 10.43 -18.70 22.14
N GLY A 513 10.02 -18.81 23.39
CA GLY A 513 10.35 -17.84 24.44
C GLY A 513 9.92 -16.42 24.08
N LYS A 514 10.90 -15.50 23.91
CA LYS A 514 10.65 -14.07 23.65
C LYS A 514 10.10 -13.78 22.24
N GLY A 515 10.21 -14.74 21.33
CA GLY A 515 9.93 -14.57 19.91
C GLY A 515 9.00 -15.65 19.36
N GLU A 516 8.05 -16.16 20.15
CA GLU A 516 6.98 -16.99 19.58
C GLU A 516 6.15 -16.15 18.60
N TYR A 517 6.01 -16.61 17.36
CA TYR A 517 5.27 -15.91 16.31
C TYR A 517 4.51 -16.87 15.39
N TYR A 518 3.50 -16.31 14.73
CA TYR A 518 2.75 -16.97 13.67
C TYR A 518 3.07 -16.29 12.35
N SER A 519 3.53 -17.05 11.35
CA SER A 519 3.94 -16.48 10.07
C SER A 519 3.44 -17.26 8.86
N LYS A 520 3.48 -16.59 7.71
CA LYS A 520 3.34 -17.21 6.40
C LYS A 520 4.38 -16.67 5.45
N GLY A 521 5.15 -17.58 4.85
CA GLY A 521 6.05 -17.28 3.74
C GLY A 521 5.36 -17.42 2.37
N GLY A 522 5.81 -16.60 1.43
CA GLY A 522 5.49 -16.66 0.01
C GLY A 522 6.77 -16.80 -0.82
N TYR A 523 6.73 -17.68 -1.82
CA TYR A 523 7.89 -17.96 -2.67
C TYR A 523 7.47 -18.13 -4.14
N PHE A 524 8.15 -17.42 -5.04
CA PHE A 524 8.19 -17.75 -6.47
C PHE A 524 9.63 -18.08 -6.87
N PRO A 525 9.91 -19.30 -7.37
CA PRO A 525 11.27 -19.73 -7.63
C PRO A 525 11.86 -19.08 -8.87
N GLY A 526 13.12 -18.64 -8.79
CA GLY A 526 13.82 -18.06 -9.94
C GLY A 526 13.85 -19.01 -11.15
N ARG A 527 14.05 -20.32 -10.92
CA ARG A 527 14.08 -21.34 -12.00
C ARG A 527 12.81 -21.45 -12.85
N LYS A 528 11.66 -20.95 -12.38
CA LYS A 528 10.39 -20.94 -13.14
C LYS A 528 10.05 -19.55 -13.70
N ASN A 529 10.90 -18.56 -13.43
CA ASN A 529 10.61 -17.14 -13.61
C ASN A 529 11.82 -16.40 -14.22
N GLY A 530 12.59 -17.06 -15.08
CA GLY A 530 13.74 -16.44 -15.76
C GLY A 530 14.84 -15.94 -14.81
N GLY A 531 14.95 -16.50 -13.60
CA GLY A 531 15.87 -16.03 -12.55
C GLY A 531 15.23 -15.07 -11.54
N ALA A 532 14.04 -14.55 -11.80
CA ALA A 532 13.33 -13.63 -10.91
C ALA A 532 12.69 -14.33 -9.71
N GLU A 533 13.50 -14.47 -8.65
CA GLU A 533 13.08 -15.06 -7.40
C GLU A 533 12.40 -14.04 -6.47
N LEU A 534 11.24 -14.38 -5.92
CA LEU A 534 10.55 -13.59 -4.89
C LEU A 534 10.41 -14.40 -3.63
N HIS A 535 10.72 -13.76 -2.51
CA HIS A 535 10.34 -14.20 -1.17
C HIS A 535 9.51 -13.11 -0.50
N SER A 536 8.49 -13.51 0.25
CA SER A 536 7.69 -12.60 1.07
C SER A 536 7.32 -13.27 2.38
N VAL A 537 7.11 -12.46 3.42
CA VAL A 537 6.77 -12.95 4.76
C VAL A 537 5.78 -12.00 5.38
N ILE A 538 4.76 -12.57 6.03
CA ILE A 538 4.00 -11.88 7.07
C ILE A 538 4.21 -12.61 8.40
N ALA A 539 4.33 -11.87 9.50
CA ALA A 539 4.45 -12.45 10.84
C ALA A 539 3.75 -11.60 11.88
N LYS A 540 3.12 -12.26 12.86
CA LYS A 540 2.62 -11.66 14.11
C LYS A 540 3.26 -12.36 15.31
N TYR A 541 4.02 -11.62 16.10
CA TYR A 541 4.61 -12.10 17.34
C TYR A 541 3.58 -12.01 18.46
N THR A 542 3.65 -12.96 19.40
CA THR A 542 2.72 -13.04 20.56
C THR A 542 2.80 -11.83 21.49
N ASN A 543 3.88 -11.03 21.40
CA ASN A 543 4.07 -9.79 22.16
C ASN A 543 3.67 -8.51 21.40
N GLY A 544 2.98 -8.65 20.26
CA GLY A 544 2.41 -7.55 19.49
C GLY A 544 3.36 -6.91 18.46
N VAL A 545 4.56 -7.46 18.26
CA VAL A 545 5.42 -7.09 17.12
C VAL A 545 4.86 -7.73 15.85
N GLN A 546 4.84 -7.00 14.74
CA GLN A 546 4.32 -7.47 13.46
C GLN A 546 5.27 -7.13 12.31
N LEU A 547 5.28 -7.96 11.28
CA LEU A 547 6.12 -7.80 10.08
C LEU A 547 5.31 -8.07 8.81
N ALA A 548 5.51 -7.23 7.79
CA ALA A 548 5.29 -7.56 6.39
C ALA A 548 6.58 -7.28 5.60
N LEU A 549 7.03 -8.22 4.77
CA LEU A 549 8.32 -8.16 4.09
C LEU A 549 8.27 -8.81 2.71
N VAL A 550 9.06 -8.28 1.77
CA VAL A 550 9.34 -8.88 0.47
C VAL A 550 10.80 -8.65 0.10
N TYR A 551 11.43 -9.61 -0.55
CA TYR A 551 12.70 -9.41 -1.23
C TYR A 551 12.78 -10.20 -2.54
N ASN A 552 13.59 -9.68 -3.46
CA ASN A 552 13.85 -10.21 -4.77
C ASN A 552 15.32 -10.63 -4.85
N GLY A 553 15.58 -11.93 -4.79
CA GLY A 553 16.94 -12.48 -4.83
C GLY A 553 17.00 -13.89 -4.25
N ASP A 554 18.12 -14.55 -4.54
CA ASP A 554 18.41 -15.90 -4.05
C ASP A 554 18.52 -15.96 -2.53
N SER A 555 17.77 -16.86 -1.90
CA SER A 555 17.76 -17.05 -0.44
C SER A 555 19.13 -17.42 0.13
N ALA A 556 19.94 -18.22 -0.57
CA ALA A 556 21.26 -18.64 -0.08
C ALA A 556 22.24 -17.46 -0.04
N THR A 557 22.18 -16.59 -1.04
CA THR A 557 22.96 -15.35 -1.11
C THR A 557 22.52 -14.32 -0.06
N ALA A 558 21.20 -14.17 0.13
CA ALA A 558 20.67 -13.23 1.12
C ALA A 558 21.01 -13.64 2.56
N GLN A 559 21.10 -14.95 2.84
CA GLN A 559 21.23 -15.50 4.20
C GLN A 559 20.22 -14.87 5.17
N PHE A 560 19.01 -14.66 4.68
CA PHE A 560 17.96 -13.97 5.43
C PHE A 560 17.47 -14.85 6.58
N ASP A 561 17.52 -14.30 7.79
CA ASP A 561 17.08 -14.93 9.03
C ASP A 561 16.29 -13.91 9.86
N MET A 562 14.97 -13.98 9.71
CA MET A 562 14.01 -13.13 10.42
C MET A 562 14.07 -13.33 11.94
N GLU A 563 14.26 -14.56 12.41
CA GLU A 563 14.27 -14.89 13.83
C GLU A 563 15.53 -14.34 14.49
N LYS A 564 16.70 -14.50 13.84
CA LYS A 564 17.94 -13.89 14.29
C LYS A 564 17.85 -12.37 14.34
N ALA A 565 17.31 -11.73 13.30
CA ALA A 565 17.14 -10.27 13.28
C ALA A 565 16.28 -9.77 14.45
N TYR A 566 15.24 -10.52 14.80
CA TYR A 566 14.36 -10.24 15.93
C TYR A 566 15.06 -10.45 17.29
N ASN A 567 15.75 -11.58 17.46
CA ASN A 567 16.42 -11.93 18.70
C ASN A 567 17.55 -10.94 19.03
N ASP A 568 18.31 -10.50 18.02
CA ASP A 568 19.37 -9.50 18.16
C ASP A 568 18.86 -8.09 18.50
N ALA A 569 17.54 -7.87 18.43
CA ALA A 569 16.91 -6.59 18.79
C ALA A 569 16.56 -6.47 20.28
N TRP A 570 16.85 -7.50 21.10
CA TRP A 570 16.66 -7.48 22.55
C TRP A 570 17.96 -7.13 23.27
N LYS A 571 17.98 -5.98 23.94
CA LYS A 571 19.14 -5.47 24.69
C LYS A 571 19.00 -5.75 26.17
#